data_AF-A0A966X032-F1
#
_entry.id   AF-A0A966X032-F1
#
_cell.length_a   1.000
_cell.length_b   1.000
_cell.length_c   1.000
_cell.angle_alpha   90.00
_cell.angle_beta   90.00
_cell.angle_gamma   90.00
#
_symmetry.space_group_name_H-M   'P 1'
#
loop_
_entity.id
_entity.type
_entity.pdbx_description
1 polymer ?
#
loop_
_entity_poly.entity_id
_entity_poly.type
_entity_poly.pdbx_seq_one_letter_code
_entity_poly.pdbx_strand_id
1 'polypeptide(L)'
;MALIPQSFISDLLNRVDIVDVVGKHVKLKKAGANYQGLCPFHQEKSPSFSVSPTKQFYHCFGCAAHGSGNDSQGNAKRYDRFRDRIMFPIRNPKGQVIAFGGRILDQGEPKYLNSPETPLFSKGNTLYGLFEGRKAIRDQGYVLVCEGYMDVVALAQLGFANAVATLGTACTPFHVRTLLRQTDRIVFSFDGDSAGQRAAQRALEA
;
A
#
# COMPACT_ATOMS: atom_id res chain seq x y z
N MET A 1 12.32 -12.13 10.58
CA MET A 1 11.97 -11.26 9.44
C MET A 1 12.75 -11.68 8.19
N ALA A 2 12.06 -12.26 7.21
CA ALA A 2 12.65 -12.46 5.89
C ALA A 2 12.93 -11.08 5.26
N LEU A 3 14.21 -10.73 5.10
CA LEU A 3 14.62 -9.54 4.38
C LEU A 3 14.27 -9.77 2.90
N ILE A 4 13.35 -8.98 2.36
CA ILE A 4 13.27 -8.86 0.90
C ILE A 4 14.67 -8.47 0.42
N PRO A 5 15.30 -9.24 -0.49
CA PRO A 5 16.64 -8.96 -0.96
C PRO A 5 16.72 -7.50 -1.42
N GLN A 6 17.74 -6.77 -0.99
CA GLN A 6 17.91 -5.38 -1.42
C GLN A 6 18.03 -5.30 -2.94
N SER A 7 18.60 -6.34 -3.58
CA SER A 7 18.60 -6.50 -5.03
C SER A 7 17.19 -6.55 -5.63
N PHE A 8 16.23 -7.23 -5.01
CA PHE A 8 14.85 -7.26 -5.48
C PHE A 8 14.16 -5.90 -5.36
N ILE A 9 14.43 -5.17 -4.28
CA ILE A 9 13.91 -3.81 -4.09
C ILE A 9 14.49 -2.86 -5.14
N SER A 10 15.81 -2.88 -5.31
CA SER A 10 16.48 -2.11 -6.36
C SER A 10 15.96 -2.49 -7.74
N ASP A 11 15.78 -3.78 -8.03
CA ASP A 11 15.19 -4.26 -9.27
C ASP A 11 13.76 -3.75 -9.47
N LEU A 12 12.92 -3.79 -8.44
CA LEU A 12 11.54 -3.32 -8.54
C LEU A 12 11.47 -1.82 -8.81
N LEU A 13 12.29 -1.02 -8.11
CA LEU A 13 12.40 0.42 -8.34
C LEU A 13 12.95 0.75 -9.74
N ASN A 14 13.89 -0.05 -10.22
CA ASN A 14 14.49 0.12 -11.55
C ASN A 14 13.58 -0.37 -12.69
N ARG A 15 12.58 -1.21 -12.40
CA ARG A 15 11.68 -1.81 -13.41
C ARG A 15 10.40 -1.03 -13.64
N VAL A 16 10.03 -0.11 -12.75
CA VAL A 16 8.74 0.60 -12.82
C VAL A 16 9.00 2.11 -12.88
N ASP A 17 8.95 2.67 -14.08
CA ASP A 17 8.97 4.12 -14.28
C ASP A 17 7.56 4.69 -14.10
N ILE A 18 7.40 5.67 -13.19
CA ILE A 18 6.15 6.39 -12.98
C ILE A 18 5.60 7.00 -14.29
N VAL A 19 6.48 7.35 -15.23
CA VAL A 19 6.07 7.86 -16.54
C VAL A 19 5.31 6.80 -17.32
N ASP A 20 5.74 5.53 -17.27
CA ASP A 20 5.05 4.42 -17.92
C ASP A 20 3.72 4.08 -17.24
N VAL A 21 3.67 4.15 -15.92
CA VAL A 21 2.45 3.87 -15.14
C VAL A 21 1.39 4.94 -15.40
N VAL A 22 1.79 6.21 -15.33
CA VAL A 22 0.90 7.36 -15.54
C VAL A 22 0.53 7.50 -17.02
N GLY A 23 1.48 7.25 -17.93
CA GLY A 23 1.31 7.33 -19.38
C GLY A 23 0.22 6.41 -19.93
N LYS A 24 -0.11 5.32 -19.20
CA LYS A 24 -1.27 4.45 -19.51
C LYS A 24 -2.62 5.16 -19.39
N HIS A 25 -2.70 6.22 -18.58
CA HIS A 25 -3.95 6.90 -18.24
C HIS A 25 -3.97 8.37 -18.68
N VAL A 26 -2.82 9.01 -18.75
CA VAL A 26 -2.66 10.42 -19.11
C VAL A 26 -1.77 10.53 -20.34
N LYS A 27 -2.21 11.24 -21.38
CA LYS A 27 -1.34 11.57 -22.51
C LYS A 27 -0.28 12.58 -22.07
N LEU A 28 0.94 12.08 -21.88
CA LEU A 28 2.10 12.86 -21.46
C LEU A 28 2.96 13.29 -22.66
N LYS A 29 3.50 14.50 -22.61
CA LYS A 29 4.50 15.04 -23.54
C LYS A 29 5.73 15.48 -22.76
N LYS A 30 6.93 15.24 -23.30
CA LYS A 30 8.18 15.65 -22.65
C LYS A 30 8.28 17.18 -22.58
N ALA A 31 8.63 17.71 -21.41
CA ALA A 31 8.77 19.13 -21.10
C ALA A 31 10.00 19.34 -20.20
N GLY A 32 11.15 19.59 -20.81
CA GLY A 32 12.45 19.65 -20.12
C GLY A 32 12.82 18.29 -19.50
N ALA A 33 13.14 18.29 -18.21
CA ALA A 33 13.47 17.07 -17.45
C ALA A 33 12.23 16.26 -17.00
N ASN A 34 11.02 16.80 -17.20
CA ASN A 34 9.77 16.18 -16.77
C ASN A 34 8.88 15.85 -17.99
N TYR A 35 7.73 15.26 -17.72
CA TYR A 35 6.63 15.06 -18.65
C TYR A 35 5.42 15.85 -18.20
N GLN A 36 4.60 16.34 -19.12
CA GLN A 36 3.40 17.13 -18.85
C GLN A 36 2.18 16.64 -19.64
N GLY A 37 1.00 16.76 -19.04
CA GLY A 37 -0.28 16.40 -19.65
C GLY A 37 -1.45 17.16 -19.03
N LEU A 38 -2.66 16.87 -19.52
CA LEU A 38 -3.89 17.33 -18.86
C LEU A 38 -4.11 16.51 -17.59
N CYS A 39 -4.50 17.18 -16.52
CA CYS A 39 -4.74 16.55 -15.24
C CYS A 39 -5.96 15.62 -15.29
N PRO A 40 -5.85 14.37 -14.82
CA PRO A 40 -7.00 13.47 -14.72
C PRO A 40 -7.91 13.81 -13.52
N PHE A 41 -7.49 14.72 -12.64
CA PHE A 41 -8.18 15.04 -11.39
C PHE A 41 -9.04 16.32 -11.44
N HIS A 42 -8.90 17.12 -12.50
CA HIS A 42 -9.77 18.27 -12.75
C HIS A 42 -9.84 18.56 -14.24
N GLN A 43 -10.91 19.21 -14.68
CA GLN A 43 -11.07 19.58 -16.08
C GLN A 43 -10.31 20.87 -16.40
N GLU A 44 -9.41 20.78 -17.36
CA GLU A 44 -8.63 21.92 -17.85
C GLU A 44 -8.38 21.79 -19.36
N LYS A 45 -8.05 22.91 -20.01
CA LYS A 45 -7.69 22.94 -21.44
C LYS A 45 -6.18 23.10 -21.67
N SER A 46 -5.45 23.56 -20.66
CA SER A 46 -4.00 23.76 -20.70
C SER A 46 -3.32 22.71 -19.81
N PRO A 47 -2.23 22.07 -20.23
CA PRO A 47 -1.54 21.07 -19.40
C PRO A 47 -1.00 21.67 -18.11
N SER A 48 -1.43 21.16 -16.96
CA SER A 48 -0.82 21.50 -15.67
C SER A 48 -0.30 20.28 -14.91
N PHE A 49 -0.53 19.07 -15.41
CA PHE A 49 -0.12 17.83 -14.76
C PHE A 49 1.31 17.44 -15.16
N SER A 50 2.25 17.52 -14.22
CA SER A 50 3.66 17.22 -14.41
C SER A 50 4.04 15.89 -13.77
N VAL A 51 4.87 15.09 -14.44
CA VAL A 51 5.43 13.83 -13.96
C VAL A 51 6.94 13.89 -14.07
N SER A 52 7.64 13.58 -12.99
CA SER A 52 9.09 13.60 -12.93
C SER A 52 9.63 12.17 -12.94
N PRO A 53 10.35 11.75 -14.00
CA PRO A 53 10.97 10.43 -14.06
C PRO A 53 12.12 10.30 -13.05
N THR A 54 12.85 11.39 -12.79
CA THR A 54 13.96 11.36 -11.82
C THR A 54 13.48 11.32 -10.38
N LYS A 55 12.39 12.04 -10.06
CA LYS A 55 11.80 12.04 -8.71
C LYS A 55 10.75 10.95 -8.51
N GLN A 56 10.45 10.17 -9.55
CA GLN A 56 9.39 9.16 -9.58
C GLN A 56 8.08 9.68 -8.94
N PHE A 57 7.64 10.90 -9.33
CA PHE A 57 6.53 11.63 -8.69
C PHE A 57 5.69 12.43 -9.71
N TYR A 58 4.44 12.76 -9.38
CA TYR A 58 3.60 13.66 -10.18
C TYR A 58 3.02 14.84 -9.37
N HIS A 59 2.80 15.98 -10.04
CA HIS A 59 2.17 17.17 -9.47
C HIS A 59 1.37 17.92 -10.53
N CYS A 60 0.12 18.26 -10.21
CA CYS A 60 -0.72 19.14 -11.00
C CYS A 60 -0.62 20.59 -10.50
N PHE A 61 -0.13 21.49 -11.33
CA PHE A 61 -0.03 22.92 -11.00
C PHE A 61 -1.38 23.66 -11.04
N GLY A 62 -2.43 23.08 -11.65
CA GLY A 62 -3.77 23.67 -11.71
C GLY A 62 -4.61 23.39 -10.46
N CYS A 63 -4.80 22.11 -10.12
CA CYS A 63 -5.61 21.69 -8.97
C CYS A 63 -4.80 21.27 -7.74
N ALA A 64 -3.47 21.38 -7.79
CA ALA A 64 -2.56 20.90 -6.76
C ALA A 64 -2.72 19.40 -6.45
N ALA A 65 -3.26 18.58 -7.37
CA ALA A 65 -3.28 17.13 -7.19
C ALA A 65 -1.85 16.57 -7.30
N HIS A 66 -1.42 15.84 -6.27
CA HIS A 66 -0.07 15.26 -6.16
C HIS A 66 -0.13 14.02 -5.24
N GLY A 67 0.88 13.16 -5.23
CA GLY A 67 1.00 12.14 -4.16
C GLY A 67 1.04 12.84 -2.80
N SER A 68 0.15 12.50 -1.83
CA SER A 68 -0.30 13.43 -0.75
C SER A 68 0.00 13.03 0.72
N GLY A 69 0.40 14.01 1.58
CA GLY A 69 0.02 14.22 3.02
C GLY A 69 1.04 14.88 4.02
N ASN A 70 0.55 15.34 5.20
CA ASN A 70 0.87 16.60 5.96
C ASN A 70 1.81 16.62 7.22
N ASP A 71 2.25 17.82 7.68
CA ASP A 71 2.76 18.25 9.03
C ASP A 71 2.18 19.63 9.47
N SER A 72 2.69 20.16 10.59
CA SER A 72 1.95 20.59 11.77
C SER A 72 2.19 22.05 12.16
N GLN A 73 2.47 22.92 11.19
CA GLN A 73 2.68 24.35 11.44
C GLN A 73 1.82 25.11 10.46
N GLY A 74 0.94 25.98 10.99
CA GLY A 74 -0.18 26.64 10.32
C GLY A 74 0.15 27.59 9.15
N ASN A 75 1.10 27.22 8.30
CA ASN A 75 1.36 27.79 7.00
C ASN A 75 1.27 26.65 5.97
N ALA A 76 0.24 26.68 5.12
CA ALA A 76 -0.16 25.55 4.27
C ALA A 76 0.84 25.26 3.12
N LYS A 77 2.00 24.69 3.43
CA LYS A 77 2.81 23.96 2.45
C LYS A 77 2.36 22.50 2.46
N ARG A 78 1.60 22.12 1.42
CA ARG A 78 1.21 20.73 1.16
C ARG A 78 2.43 19.95 0.63
N TYR A 79 2.62 18.74 1.11
CA TYR A 79 3.70 17.87 0.66
C TYR A 79 3.25 16.40 0.61
N ASP A 80 4.06 15.52 0.02
CA ASP A 80 3.78 14.07 -0.10
C ASP A 80 4.09 13.31 1.20
N ARG A 81 3.07 12.63 1.76
CA ARG A 81 3.18 11.79 2.97
C ARG A 81 4.11 10.62 2.74
N PHE A 82 4.12 10.09 1.53
CA PHE A 82 4.82 8.86 1.22
C PHE A 82 6.13 9.08 0.46
N ARG A 83 6.75 10.25 0.65
CA ARG A 83 8.04 10.58 0.03
C ARG A 83 9.09 9.50 0.30
N ASP A 84 9.82 9.12 -0.75
CA ASP A 84 10.94 8.17 -0.73
C ASP A 84 10.55 6.79 -0.16
N ARG A 85 9.33 6.33 -0.49
CA ARG A 85 8.80 5.04 -0.05
C ARG A 85 8.38 4.15 -1.22
N ILE A 86 8.63 2.86 -1.06
CA ILE A 86 7.96 1.82 -1.84
C ILE A 86 6.48 1.84 -1.45
N MET A 87 5.62 1.93 -2.46
CA MET A 87 4.17 2.04 -2.27
C MET A 87 3.47 0.69 -2.42
N PHE A 88 2.64 0.38 -1.43
CA PHE A 88 1.81 -0.82 -1.37
C PHE A 88 0.34 -0.41 -1.45
N PRO A 89 -0.32 -0.56 -2.61
CA PRO A 89 -1.74 -0.22 -2.73
C PRO A 89 -2.60 -1.15 -1.87
N ILE A 90 -3.51 -0.58 -1.09
CA ILE A 90 -4.46 -1.31 -0.25
C ILE A 90 -5.81 -1.31 -0.97
N ARG A 91 -6.33 -2.50 -1.25
CA ARG A 91 -7.59 -2.69 -1.99
C ARG A 91 -8.73 -3.17 -1.10
N ASN A 92 -9.92 -2.71 -1.41
CA ASN A 92 -11.15 -3.26 -0.84
C ASN A 92 -11.50 -4.61 -1.48
N PRO A 93 -12.52 -5.35 -0.97
CA PRO A 93 -12.92 -6.63 -1.55
C PRO A 93 -13.41 -6.59 -3.02
N LYS A 94 -13.71 -5.39 -3.55
CA LYS A 94 -14.06 -5.16 -4.96
C LYS A 94 -12.84 -4.87 -5.85
N GLY A 95 -11.64 -4.81 -5.28
CA GLY A 95 -10.38 -4.53 -5.99
C GLY A 95 -10.07 -3.04 -6.16
N GLN A 96 -10.90 -2.14 -5.62
CA GLN A 96 -10.66 -0.71 -5.70
C GLN A 96 -9.57 -0.31 -4.70
N VAL A 97 -8.60 0.50 -5.14
CA VAL A 97 -7.58 1.06 -4.24
C VAL A 97 -8.24 2.10 -3.34
N ILE A 98 -8.15 1.88 -2.02
CA ILE A 98 -8.78 2.71 -1.00
C ILE A 98 -7.77 3.39 -0.05
N ALA A 99 -6.53 2.91 -0.05
CA ALA A 99 -5.43 3.45 0.74
C ALA A 99 -4.07 2.97 0.22
N PHE A 100 -3.00 3.44 0.85
CA PHE A 100 -1.64 2.99 0.59
C PHE A 100 -0.89 2.71 1.89
N GLY A 101 -0.06 1.68 1.87
CA GLY A 101 1.08 1.51 2.76
C GLY A 101 2.36 1.99 2.06
N GLY A 102 3.35 2.40 2.82
CA GLY A 102 4.60 2.92 2.31
C GLY A 102 5.78 2.52 3.19
N ARG A 103 6.81 1.93 2.59
CA ARG A 103 8.05 1.55 3.30
C ARG A 103 9.22 2.39 2.81
N ILE A 104 9.95 3.02 3.72
CA ILE A 104 11.18 3.74 3.35
C ILE A 104 12.23 2.80 2.74
N LEU A 105 13.02 3.34 1.83
CA LEU A 105 14.17 2.65 1.25
C LEU A 105 15.43 2.84 2.09
N ASP A 106 15.62 4.07 2.55
CA ASP A 106 16.80 4.50 3.29
C ASP A 106 16.56 4.50 4.81
N GLN A 107 17.54 5.00 5.57
CA GLN A 107 17.44 5.17 7.01
C GLN A 107 16.47 6.30 7.36
N GLY A 108 15.58 6.06 8.32
CA GLY A 108 14.60 7.05 8.78
C GLY A 108 13.44 6.41 9.53
N GLU A 109 12.56 7.25 10.06
CA GLU A 109 11.34 6.81 10.75
C GLU A 109 10.11 7.63 10.28
N PRO A 110 8.90 7.04 10.26
CA PRO A 110 8.63 5.65 10.57
C PRO A 110 9.05 4.73 9.41
N LYS A 111 9.60 3.54 9.69
CA LYS A 111 9.95 2.54 8.67
C LYS A 111 8.77 2.20 7.75
N TYR A 112 7.57 2.09 8.34
CA TYR A 112 6.31 1.84 7.65
C TYR A 112 5.31 2.94 7.94
N LEU A 113 4.63 3.40 6.90
CA LEU A 113 3.61 4.43 6.99
C LEU A 113 2.37 3.96 6.26
N ASN A 114 1.21 4.07 6.90
CA ASN A 114 -0.07 3.82 6.24
C ASN A 114 -0.79 5.14 6.01
N SER A 115 -1.73 5.13 5.06
CA SER A 115 -2.76 6.17 4.97
C SER A 115 -3.43 6.36 6.34
N PRO A 116 -3.79 7.59 6.72
CA PRO A 116 -4.61 7.83 7.89
C PRO A 116 -5.99 7.18 7.71
N GLU A 117 -6.77 7.08 8.79
CA GLU A 117 -8.19 6.70 8.68
C GLU A 117 -8.92 7.67 7.74
N THR A 118 -9.77 7.14 6.87
CA THR A 118 -10.59 7.93 5.93
C THR A 118 -11.98 7.28 5.81
N PRO A 119 -12.98 7.96 5.23
CA PRO A 119 -14.27 7.35 4.94
C PRO A 119 -14.18 6.11 4.02
N LEU A 120 -13.10 5.99 3.24
CA LEU A 120 -12.86 4.86 2.33
C LEU A 120 -11.99 3.77 2.95
N PHE A 121 -11.24 4.07 4.01
CA PHE A 121 -10.23 3.20 4.57
C PHE A 121 -10.23 3.25 6.09
N SER A 122 -10.48 2.09 6.69
CA SER A 122 -10.25 1.87 8.12
C SER A 122 -9.36 0.67 8.36
N LYS A 123 -8.27 0.87 9.12
CA LYS A 123 -7.30 -0.19 9.43
C LYS A 123 -7.97 -1.34 10.16
N GLY A 124 -8.87 -1.03 11.09
CA GLY A 124 -9.59 -2.02 11.89
C GLY A 124 -10.54 -2.91 11.07
N ASN A 125 -10.88 -2.52 9.84
CA ASN A 125 -11.85 -3.23 9.01
C ASN A 125 -11.26 -3.71 7.67
N THR A 126 -9.98 -3.46 7.42
CA THR A 126 -9.32 -3.77 6.15
C THR A 126 -8.18 -4.75 6.35
N LEU A 127 -8.09 -5.74 5.47
CA LEU A 127 -6.99 -6.71 5.41
C LEU A 127 -6.23 -6.51 4.10
N TYR A 128 -4.93 -6.28 4.18
CA TYR A 128 -4.06 -6.24 3.01
C TYR A 128 -3.96 -7.64 2.38
N GLY A 129 -3.91 -7.69 1.05
CA GLY A 129 -3.80 -8.95 0.29
C GLY A 129 -5.09 -9.76 0.21
N LEU A 130 -6.16 -9.37 0.90
CA LEU A 130 -7.41 -10.12 0.89
C LEU A 130 -7.99 -10.23 -0.52
N PHE A 131 -7.99 -9.15 -1.30
CA PHE A 131 -8.51 -9.17 -2.68
C PHE A 131 -7.70 -10.11 -3.58
N GLU A 132 -6.37 -10.01 -3.51
CA GLU A 132 -5.43 -10.85 -4.25
C GLU A 132 -5.55 -12.33 -3.87
N GLY A 133 -5.65 -12.63 -2.57
CA GLY A 133 -5.58 -13.98 -2.03
C GLY A 133 -6.88 -14.78 -2.06
N ARG A 134 -8.04 -14.19 -2.40
CA ARG A 134 -9.36 -14.87 -2.27
C ARG A 134 -9.42 -16.22 -2.98
N LYS A 135 -8.82 -16.33 -4.17
CA LYS A 135 -8.79 -17.59 -4.92
C LYS A 135 -7.92 -18.62 -4.21
N ALA A 136 -6.70 -18.24 -3.82
CA ALA A 136 -5.79 -19.12 -3.11
C ALA A 136 -6.34 -19.59 -1.76
N ILE A 137 -7.03 -18.72 -1.01
CA ILE A 137 -7.69 -19.08 0.26
C ILE A 137 -8.73 -20.18 0.03
N ARG A 138 -9.55 -20.07 -1.02
CA ARG A 138 -10.54 -21.11 -1.37
C ARG A 138 -9.88 -22.41 -1.83
N ASP A 139 -8.88 -22.30 -2.70
CA ASP A 139 -8.21 -23.46 -3.28
C ASP A 139 -7.43 -24.26 -2.22
N GLN A 140 -6.81 -23.58 -1.24
CA GLN A 140 -6.04 -24.20 -0.17
C GLN A 140 -6.88 -24.54 1.07
N GLY A 141 -8.05 -23.94 1.21
CA GLY A 141 -8.96 -24.16 2.33
C GLY A 141 -8.55 -23.50 3.66
N TYR A 142 -7.57 -22.59 3.65
CA TYR A 142 -7.19 -21.80 4.83
C TYR A 142 -6.57 -20.46 4.46
N VAL A 143 -6.56 -19.52 5.41
CA VAL A 143 -5.91 -18.20 5.28
C VAL A 143 -4.78 -18.04 6.29
N LEU A 144 -3.65 -17.47 5.84
CA LEU A 144 -2.53 -17.09 6.69
C LEU A 144 -2.63 -15.59 7.04
N VAL A 145 -2.67 -15.25 8.32
CA VAL A 145 -2.75 -13.86 8.79
C VAL A 145 -1.40 -13.43 9.36
N CYS A 146 -0.80 -12.43 8.76
CA CYS A 146 0.48 -11.82 9.14
C CYS A 146 0.30 -10.38 9.66
N GLU A 147 1.40 -9.74 10.07
CA GLU A 147 1.39 -8.40 10.63
C GLU A 147 1.52 -7.28 9.58
N GLY A 148 2.22 -7.56 8.47
CA GLY A 148 2.56 -6.55 7.49
C GLY A 148 2.39 -6.98 6.04
N TYR A 149 2.27 -5.98 5.17
CA TYR A 149 2.18 -6.18 3.71
C TYR A 149 3.42 -6.86 3.13
N MET A 150 4.59 -6.68 3.75
CA MET A 150 5.84 -7.31 3.33
C MET A 150 5.82 -8.83 3.55
N ASP A 151 5.22 -9.29 4.64
CA ASP A 151 5.06 -10.71 4.93
C ASP A 151 4.17 -11.36 3.87
N VAL A 152 3.07 -10.70 3.51
CA VAL A 152 2.15 -11.14 2.46
C VAL A 152 2.85 -11.23 1.10
N VAL A 153 3.62 -10.21 0.73
CA VAL A 153 4.36 -10.20 -0.55
C VAL A 153 5.43 -11.29 -0.57
N ALA A 154 6.17 -11.47 0.52
CA ALA A 154 7.19 -12.51 0.62
C ALA A 154 6.58 -13.93 0.58
N LEU A 155 5.50 -14.16 1.31
CA LEU A 155 4.76 -15.42 1.30
C LEU A 155 4.19 -15.73 -0.09
N ALA A 156 3.62 -14.74 -0.76
CA ALA A 156 3.13 -14.90 -2.13
C ALA A 156 4.25 -15.29 -3.10
N GLN A 157 5.45 -14.71 -2.98
CA GLN A 157 6.62 -15.10 -3.77
C GLN A 157 7.06 -16.55 -3.53
N LEU A 158 6.81 -17.09 -2.33
CA LEU A 158 7.11 -18.48 -1.95
C LEU A 158 5.94 -19.45 -2.26
N GLY A 159 4.89 -18.99 -2.95
CA GLY A 159 3.74 -19.82 -3.33
C GLY A 159 2.56 -19.80 -2.34
N PHE A 160 2.67 -19.05 -1.23
CA PHE A 160 1.61 -18.87 -0.25
C PHE A 160 0.77 -17.63 -0.57
N ALA A 161 0.07 -17.66 -1.71
CA ALA A 161 -0.78 -16.57 -2.17
C ALA A 161 -2.07 -16.38 -1.32
N ASN A 162 -2.32 -17.25 -0.34
CA ASN A 162 -3.43 -17.18 0.61
C ASN A 162 -3.09 -16.38 1.89
N ALA A 163 -1.99 -15.61 1.87
CA ALA A 163 -1.61 -14.73 2.97
C ALA A 163 -2.36 -13.38 2.92
N VAL A 164 -2.68 -12.86 4.10
CA VAL A 164 -3.24 -11.51 4.32
C VAL A 164 -2.55 -10.86 5.52
N ALA A 165 -2.67 -9.54 5.68
CA ALA A 165 -2.12 -8.86 6.84
C ALA A 165 -3.05 -7.79 7.43
N THR A 166 -2.93 -7.59 8.74
CA THR A 166 -3.44 -6.39 9.39
C THR A 166 -2.57 -5.18 9.02
N LEU A 167 -3.11 -3.96 9.17
CA LEU A 167 -2.45 -2.74 8.67
C LEU A 167 -1.88 -1.89 9.81
N GLY A 168 -0.98 -2.50 10.60
CA GLY A 168 -0.39 -1.87 11.78
C GLY A 168 -1.41 -1.66 12.90
N THR A 169 -2.32 -2.62 13.06
CA THR A 169 -3.34 -2.68 14.11
C THR A 169 -3.46 -4.11 14.62
N ALA A 170 -3.92 -4.26 15.86
CA ALA A 170 -4.34 -5.58 16.35
C ALA A 170 -5.47 -6.14 15.45
N CYS A 171 -5.52 -7.47 15.35
CA CYS A 171 -6.63 -8.16 14.70
C CYS A 171 -7.94 -7.81 15.42
N THR A 172 -8.96 -7.44 14.65
CA THR A 172 -10.27 -7.05 15.19
C THR A 172 -11.33 -8.12 14.90
N PRO A 173 -12.47 -8.10 15.60
CA PRO A 173 -13.61 -8.96 15.27
C PRO A 173 -14.12 -8.75 13.83
N PHE A 174 -13.91 -7.55 13.25
CA PHE A 174 -14.27 -7.30 11.85
C PHE A 174 -13.35 -8.04 10.88
N HIS A 175 -12.06 -8.12 11.18
CA HIS A 175 -11.12 -8.92 10.40
C HIS A 175 -11.52 -10.40 10.44
N VAL A 176 -11.75 -10.95 11.63
CA VAL A 176 -12.15 -12.35 11.82
C VAL A 176 -13.45 -12.65 11.07
N ARG A 177 -14.50 -11.85 11.23
CA ARG A 177 -15.76 -12.01 10.47
C ARG A 177 -15.57 -11.94 8.95
N THR A 178 -14.64 -11.10 8.48
CA THR A 178 -14.35 -10.99 7.05
C THR A 178 -13.63 -12.24 6.52
N LEU A 179 -12.73 -12.82 7.32
CA LEU A 179 -12.00 -14.04 6.99
C LEU A 179 -12.87 -15.28 7.04
N LEU A 180 -13.76 -15.39 8.03
CA LEU A 180 -14.74 -16.47 8.15
C LEU A 180 -15.71 -16.55 6.96
N ARG A 181 -15.85 -15.46 6.20
CA ARG A 181 -16.59 -15.46 4.92
C ARG A 181 -15.80 -16.07 3.75
N GLN A 182 -14.49 -16.26 3.90
CA GLN A 182 -13.64 -16.86 2.86
C GLN A 182 -13.28 -18.32 3.17
N THR A 183 -13.07 -18.67 4.44
CA THR A 183 -12.69 -20.01 4.92
C THR A 183 -13.04 -20.16 6.40
N ASP A 184 -13.24 -21.39 6.86
CA ASP A 184 -13.40 -21.77 8.26
C ASP A 184 -12.06 -21.97 8.99
N ARG A 185 -10.93 -21.95 8.28
CA ARG A 185 -9.58 -22.16 8.85
C ARG A 185 -8.72 -20.90 8.75
N ILE A 186 -8.53 -20.24 9.88
CA ILE A 186 -7.68 -19.05 10.03
C ILE A 186 -6.42 -19.43 10.79
N VAL A 187 -5.25 -19.17 10.20
CA VAL A 187 -3.94 -19.45 10.80
C VAL A 187 -3.22 -18.12 11.02
N PHE A 188 -2.96 -17.77 12.28
CA PHE A 188 -2.19 -16.58 12.62
C PHE A 188 -0.69 -16.89 12.64
N SER A 189 0.10 -16.13 11.89
CA SER A 189 1.56 -16.23 11.81
C SER A 189 2.17 -14.86 12.09
N PHE A 190 2.21 -14.49 13.37
CA PHE A 190 2.82 -13.26 13.86
C PHE A 190 4.29 -13.46 14.23
N ASP A 191 5.03 -12.36 14.40
CA ASP A 191 6.43 -12.42 14.75
C ASP A 191 6.63 -13.12 16.11
N GLY A 192 7.71 -13.89 16.25
CA GLY A 192 8.00 -14.68 17.47
C GLY A 192 8.44 -13.85 18.67
N ASP A 193 8.30 -12.52 18.62
CA ASP A 193 8.67 -11.61 19.68
C ASP A 193 7.50 -11.34 20.65
N SER A 194 7.76 -10.54 21.69
CA SER A 194 6.74 -10.24 22.69
C SER A 194 5.52 -9.50 22.11
N ALA A 195 5.68 -8.73 21.04
CA ALA A 195 4.59 -7.99 20.41
C ALA A 195 3.71 -8.92 19.58
N GLY A 196 4.30 -9.80 18.79
CA GLY A 196 3.57 -10.80 18.01
C GLY A 196 2.86 -11.82 18.91
N GLN A 197 3.44 -12.23 20.04
CA GLN A 197 2.76 -13.07 21.04
C GLN A 197 1.51 -12.39 21.62
N ARG A 198 1.59 -11.09 21.97
CA ARG A 198 0.43 -10.32 22.44
C ARG A 198 -0.62 -10.16 21.34
N ALA A 199 -0.18 -9.97 20.09
CA ALA A 199 -1.08 -9.89 18.94
C ALA A 199 -1.83 -11.22 18.73
N ALA A 200 -1.14 -12.36 18.87
CA ALA A 200 -1.73 -13.69 18.77
C ALA A 200 -2.80 -13.92 19.83
N GLN A 201 -2.50 -13.57 21.09
CA GLN A 201 -3.46 -13.66 22.19
C GLN A 201 -4.71 -12.83 21.91
N ARG A 202 -4.55 -11.57 21.48
CA ARG A 202 -5.69 -10.70 21.13
C ARG A 202 -6.49 -11.22 19.94
N ALA A 203 -5.84 -11.84 18.97
CA ALA A 203 -6.51 -12.43 17.83
C ALA A 203 -7.37 -13.64 18.21
N LEU A 204 -6.97 -14.40 19.24
CA LEU A 204 -7.76 -15.51 19.78
C LEU A 204 -9.03 -15.02 20.51
N GLU A 205 -8.98 -13.82 21.08
CA GLU A 205 -10.09 -13.20 21.83
C GLU A 205 -11.09 -12.43 20.94
N ALA A 206 -10.80 -12.26 19.64
CA ALA A 206 -11.55 -11.41 18.70
C ALA A 206 -12.65 -12.14 17.92
#